data_AF-A0A8K0JLC3-F1
#
_entry.id   AF-A0A8K0JLC3-F1
#
_cell.length_a   1.000
_cell.length_b   1.000
_cell.length_c   1.000
_cell.angle_alpha   90.00
_cell.angle_beta   90.00
_cell.angle_gamma   90.00
#
_symmetry.space_group_name_H-M   'P 1'
#
loop_
_entity.id
_entity.type
_entity.pdbx_description
1 polymer ?
#
loop_
_entity_poly.entity_id
_entity_poly.type
_entity_poly.pdbx_seq_one_letter_code
_entity_poly.pdbx_strand_id
1 'polypeptide(L)'
;MEAIPDPIAVSEPYFDLGPCHFHITTTSPAAQEWFDRGLALCYSFNHEEAVRCFYQCLAHDPQCPMAYWGIAYALGANYNKTWEIFEPGEVESVLPKIKAALDRISELEVKGDQLETALIGSLRARMPDDLERRDYEQWNRAYIAAMREVYKTFPDNLDVTALYAEAMMVLTPWKLWDVHTGLPAHGSLAVEIENVLESAMKRFPLLADRHPGILHFYIHLTEMSSSPEKALPAANALQDLLPDAGHIQHMPSHIYFLAGDYQRAIRSNQLAVQADEKYVNLRGQYRVAMRYVEMIERNLPLGVDLGTSAGYFIESTYAIRVQVYVRFGRWDEIKSLSLPSDPSVYPITTAFTHWGKAIAYSATRDVPAAEASQKLYLSAFEKVPATALMFPNTARDVLSVGTAFLQGELEYRKGNYDTAFSSLEESIRLYDNLVYTEPWSWLTPVRHAYAALKLEQGYVSEALSVYYADLGSQRHSRSGASTPR
;
A
#
# COMPACT_ATOMS: atom_id res chain seq x y z
N MET A 1 3.95 14.99 5.95
CA MET A 1 4.43 14.17 4.83
C MET A 1 5.38 13.12 5.36
N GLU A 2 5.51 11.99 4.66
CA GLU A 2 6.53 10.99 4.97
C GLU A 2 7.91 11.51 4.53
N ALA A 3 8.97 10.94 5.11
CA ALA A 3 10.32 11.25 4.67
C ALA A 3 10.52 10.79 3.22
N ILE A 4 11.21 11.60 2.42
CA ILE A 4 11.59 11.20 1.06
C ILE A 4 12.53 9.98 1.19
N PRO A 5 12.21 8.85 0.53
CA PRO A 5 13.03 7.64 0.62
C PRO A 5 14.33 7.79 -0.16
N ASP A 6 15.23 6.81 0.00
CA ASP A 6 16.39 6.69 -0.88
C ASP A 6 15.93 6.41 -2.33
N PRO A 7 16.62 6.98 -3.33
CA PRO A 7 16.23 6.85 -4.73
C PRO A 7 16.49 5.43 -5.25
N ILE A 8 15.46 4.82 -5.84
CA ILE A 8 15.53 3.55 -6.56
C ILE A 8 15.79 3.86 -8.04
N ALA A 9 16.81 3.22 -8.62
CA ALA A 9 17.14 3.40 -10.03
C ALA A 9 16.00 2.87 -10.93
N VAL A 10 15.67 3.60 -11.99
CA VAL A 10 14.60 3.21 -12.93
C VAL A 10 14.88 1.91 -13.68
N SER A 11 16.15 1.47 -13.69
CA SER A 11 16.62 0.20 -14.25
C SER A 11 16.36 -1.01 -13.35
N GLU A 12 16.04 -0.79 -12.07
CA GLU A 12 15.64 -1.89 -11.18
C GLU A 12 14.35 -2.52 -11.70
N PRO A 13 14.22 -3.87 -11.64
CA PRO A 13 12.99 -4.55 -12.04
C PRO A 13 11.76 -3.96 -11.34
N TYR A 14 10.75 -3.63 -12.13
CA TYR A 14 9.51 -3.06 -11.67
C TYR A 14 8.32 -3.60 -12.47
N PHE A 15 7.10 -3.20 -12.10
CA PHE A 15 5.87 -3.57 -12.81
C PHE A 15 5.90 -3.06 -14.26
N ASP A 16 5.43 -3.88 -15.20
CA ASP A 16 5.15 -3.44 -16.57
C ASP A 16 3.84 -2.64 -16.62
N LEU A 17 3.98 -1.32 -16.63
CA LEU A 17 2.88 -0.34 -16.62
C LEU A 17 2.65 0.30 -18.00
N GLY A 18 3.20 -0.30 -19.06
CA GLY A 18 3.01 0.19 -20.43
C GLY A 18 3.57 1.58 -20.71
N PRO A 19 3.26 2.15 -21.89
CA PRO A 19 3.86 3.39 -22.38
C PRO A 19 3.10 4.65 -21.90
N CYS A 20 2.73 4.72 -20.62
CA CYS A 20 2.12 5.94 -20.07
C CYS A 20 3.17 7.06 -20.01
N HIS A 21 2.82 8.26 -20.48
CA HIS A 21 3.72 9.41 -20.42
C HIS A 21 2.94 10.71 -20.26
N PHE A 22 3.21 11.44 -19.18
CA PHE A 22 2.71 12.78 -18.94
C PHE A 22 3.90 13.69 -18.65
N HIS A 23 4.21 14.60 -19.57
CA HIS A 23 5.36 15.49 -19.41
C HIS A 23 5.21 16.35 -18.15
N ILE A 24 6.25 16.34 -17.30
CA ILE A 24 6.37 17.23 -16.15
C ILE A 24 7.64 18.09 -16.24
N THR A 25 7.60 19.23 -15.59
CA THR A 25 8.72 20.16 -15.46
C THR A 25 9.76 19.60 -14.48
N THR A 26 10.63 18.73 -14.98
CA THR A 26 11.80 18.21 -14.28
C THR A 26 13.01 18.15 -15.21
N THR A 27 14.20 18.19 -14.61
CA THR A 27 15.46 17.93 -15.34
C THR A 27 15.95 16.50 -15.16
N SER A 28 15.29 15.71 -14.31
CA SER A 28 15.65 14.33 -13.99
C SER A 28 14.81 13.36 -14.82
N PRO A 29 15.40 12.64 -15.80
CA PRO A 29 14.68 11.60 -16.54
C PRO A 29 14.12 10.50 -15.62
N ALA A 30 14.82 10.23 -14.52
CA ALA A 30 14.36 9.27 -13.52
C ALA A 30 13.10 9.77 -12.79
N ALA A 31 13.03 11.07 -12.45
CA ALA A 31 11.84 11.66 -11.86
C ALA A 31 10.64 11.60 -12.81
N GLN A 32 10.83 11.91 -14.09
CA GLN A 32 9.79 11.80 -15.13
C GLN A 32 9.22 10.37 -15.22
N GLU A 33 10.10 9.37 -15.33
CA GLU A 33 9.70 7.95 -15.38
C GLU A 33 8.95 7.51 -14.12
N TRP A 34 9.40 7.89 -12.92
CA TRP A 34 8.68 7.58 -11.69
C TRP A 34 7.32 8.29 -11.58
N PHE A 35 7.19 9.50 -12.14
CA PHE A 35 5.90 10.17 -12.22
C PHE A 35 4.95 9.44 -13.19
N ASP A 36 5.44 9.05 -14.36
CA ASP A 36 4.67 8.31 -15.37
C ASP A 36 4.13 6.99 -14.78
N ARG A 37 4.99 6.24 -14.05
CA ARG A 37 4.57 5.05 -13.30
C ARG A 37 3.49 5.35 -12.28
N GLY A 38 3.63 6.45 -11.53
CA GLY A 38 2.64 6.90 -10.55
C GLY A 38 1.29 7.21 -11.18
N LEU A 39 1.28 7.95 -12.29
CA LEU A 39 0.04 8.29 -13.00
C LEU A 39 -0.63 7.06 -13.64
N ALA A 40 0.16 6.15 -14.21
CA ALA A 40 -0.33 4.87 -14.71
C ALA A 40 -1.03 4.04 -13.61
N LEU A 41 -0.47 4.03 -12.40
CA LEU A 41 -1.04 3.36 -11.23
C LEU A 41 -2.29 4.08 -10.69
N CYS A 42 -2.37 5.41 -10.80
CA CYS A 42 -3.62 6.14 -10.53
C CYS A 42 -4.72 5.74 -11.50
N TYR A 43 -4.44 5.69 -12.82
CA TYR A 43 -5.41 5.16 -13.79
C TYR A 43 -5.77 3.70 -13.51
N SER A 44 -4.85 2.93 -12.95
CA SER A 44 -5.12 1.54 -12.53
C SER A 44 -5.80 1.42 -11.16
N PHE A 45 -6.14 2.54 -10.51
CA PHE A 45 -6.64 2.62 -9.14
C PHE A 45 -5.78 1.93 -8.06
N ASN A 46 -4.51 1.64 -8.34
CA ASN A 46 -3.53 1.21 -7.34
C ASN A 46 -2.83 2.44 -6.71
N HIS A 47 -3.62 3.22 -5.98
CA HIS A 47 -3.19 4.49 -5.41
C HIS A 47 -2.09 4.36 -4.36
N GLU A 48 -2.04 3.25 -3.62
CA GLU A 48 -1.00 3.03 -2.61
C GLU A 48 0.39 2.92 -3.25
N GLU A 49 0.49 2.20 -4.38
CA GLU A 49 1.73 2.10 -5.14
C GLU A 49 2.01 3.39 -5.95
N ALA A 50 0.96 4.07 -6.42
CA ALA A 50 1.11 5.38 -7.06
C ALA A 50 1.79 6.40 -6.13
N VAL A 51 1.34 6.50 -4.87
CA VAL A 51 1.97 7.36 -3.85
C VAL A 51 3.45 7.03 -3.67
N ARG A 52 3.83 5.74 -3.66
CA ARG A 52 5.25 5.33 -3.59
C ARG A 52 6.04 5.80 -4.81
N CYS A 53 5.47 5.70 -6.01
CA CYS A 53 6.09 6.19 -7.23
C CYS A 53 6.31 7.71 -7.17
N PHE A 54 5.36 8.48 -6.66
CA PHE A 54 5.53 9.93 -6.50
C PHE A 54 6.57 10.28 -5.42
N TYR A 55 6.69 9.51 -4.33
CA TYR A 55 7.81 9.68 -3.39
C TYR A 55 9.16 9.32 -4.02
N GLN A 56 9.22 8.32 -4.91
CA GLN A 56 10.43 8.03 -5.69
C GLN A 56 10.74 9.13 -6.70
N CYS A 57 9.73 9.73 -7.33
CA CYS A 57 9.90 10.94 -8.15
C CYS A 57 10.56 12.06 -7.32
N LEU A 58 10.09 12.31 -6.09
CA LEU A 58 10.71 13.26 -5.16
C LEU A 58 12.13 12.87 -4.72
N ALA A 59 12.45 11.57 -4.63
CA ALA A 59 13.80 11.11 -4.31
C ALA A 59 14.81 11.46 -5.43
N HIS A 60 14.34 11.55 -6.68
CA HIS A 60 15.14 11.94 -7.84
C HIS A 60 15.07 13.44 -8.16
N ASP A 61 13.98 14.12 -7.80
CA ASP A 61 13.82 15.57 -7.91
C ASP A 61 12.94 16.12 -6.76
N PRO A 62 13.55 16.51 -5.62
CA PRO A 62 12.82 17.05 -4.47
C PRO A 62 12.13 18.40 -4.72
N GLN A 63 12.41 19.04 -5.86
CA GLN A 63 11.81 20.32 -6.24
C GLN A 63 10.68 20.16 -7.26
N CYS A 64 10.31 18.93 -7.63
CA CYS A 64 9.24 18.66 -8.59
C CYS A 64 7.84 18.90 -7.97
N PRO A 65 7.11 19.97 -8.37
CA PRO A 65 5.78 20.26 -7.81
C PRO A 65 4.75 19.18 -8.19
N MET A 66 4.89 18.59 -9.37
CA MET A 66 3.96 17.58 -9.86
C MET A 66 4.02 16.28 -9.07
N ALA A 67 5.16 15.92 -8.49
CA ALA A 67 5.23 14.76 -7.60
C ALA A 67 4.38 14.96 -6.34
N TYR A 68 4.40 16.16 -5.75
CA TYR A 68 3.50 16.52 -4.64
C TYR A 68 2.03 16.56 -5.07
N TRP A 69 1.73 17.06 -6.27
CA TRP A 69 0.39 17.00 -6.86
C TRP A 69 -0.09 15.54 -6.99
N GLY A 70 0.78 14.65 -7.48
CA GLY A 70 0.48 13.23 -7.63
C GLY A 70 0.17 12.55 -6.30
N ILE A 71 0.93 12.84 -5.24
CA ILE A 71 0.65 12.36 -3.88
C ILE A 71 -0.74 12.83 -3.43
N ALA A 72 -1.03 14.14 -3.58
CA ALA A 72 -2.30 14.71 -3.18
C ALA A 72 -3.49 14.13 -3.97
N TYR A 73 -3.31 13.91 -5.28
CA TYR A 73 -4.32 13.33 -6.15
C TYR A 73 -4.60 11.86 -5.80
N ALA A 74 -3.55 11.05 -5.66
CA ALA A 74 -3.67 9.62 -5.36
C ALA A 74 -4.26 9.33 -3.96
N LEU A 75 -4.00 10.19 -2.96
CA LEU A 75 -4.59 10.07 -1.63
C LEU A 75 -6.05 10.53 -1.57
N GLY A 76 -6.53 11.25 -2.59
CA GLY A 76 -7.89 11.73 -2.68
C GLY A 76 -8.90 10.64 -3.09
N ALA A 77 -10.17 11.01 -3.13
CA ALA A 77 -11.21 10.13 -3.63
C ALA A 77 -11.05 9.86 -5.15
N ASN A 78 -11.49 8.69 -5.57
CA ASN A 78 -11.59 8.28 -6.97
C ASN A 78 -12.92 7.53 -7.20
N TYR A 79 -13.18 7.09 -8.42
CA TYR A 79 -14.45 6.45 -8.78
C TYR A 79 -14.77 5.20 -7.93
N ASN A 80 -13.75 4.38 -7.64
CA ASN A 80 -13.91 3.13 -6.87
C ASN A 80 -13.70 3.30 -5.37
N LYS A 81 -13.23 4.46 -4.91
CA LYS A 81 -13.04 4.81 -3.50
C LYS A 81 -13.43 6.27 -3.27
N THR A 82 -14.72 6.52 -3.14
CA THR A 82 -15.21 7.86 -2.77
C THR A 82 -15.01 8.14 -1.29
N TRP A 83 -15.02 9.41 -0.89
CA TRP A 83 -14.77 9.83 0.50
C TRP A 83 -15.68 9.13 1.52
N GLU A 84 -16.91 8.80 1.14
CA GLU A 84 -17.91 8.12 1.98
C GLU A 84 -17.56 6.67 2.31
N ILE A 85 -16.72 6.02 1.49
CA ILE A 85 -16.36 4.60 1.64
C ILE A 85 -14.91 4.42 2.13
N PHE A 86 -14.24 5.50 2.51
CA PHE A 86 -12.98 5.42 3.26
C PHE A 86 -13.23 4.72 4.60
N GLU A 87 -12.22 3.98 5.06
CA GLU A 87 -12.32 3.27 6.34
C GLU A 87 -12.37 4.27 7.51
N PRO A 88 -12.99 3.92 8.66
CA PRO A 88 -13.00 4.80 9.83
C PRO A 88 -11.58 5.23 10.24
N GLY A 89 -11.33 6.54 10.36
CA GLY A 89 -10.00 7.09 10.68
C GLY A 89 -9.10 7.30 9.47
N GLU A 90 -9.45 6.77 8.29
CA GLU A 90 -8.62 6.88 7.10
C GLU A 90 -8.61 8.33 6.57
N VAL A 91 -9.78 8.98 6.50
CA VAL A 91 -9.90 10.39 6.09
C VAL A 91 -9.06 11.29 6.99
N GLU A 92 -9.12 11.08 8.31
CA GLU A 92 -8.33 11.79 9.31
C GLU A 92 -6.82 11.58 9.11
N SER A 93 -6.40 10.43 8.58
CA SER A 93 -5.01 10.11 8.31
C SER A 93 -4.49 10.70 6.99
N VAL A 94 -5.32 10.78 5.95
CA VAL A 94 -4.89 11.21 4.61
C VAL A 94 -4.99 12.72 4.40
N LEU A 95 -6.01 13.38 4.97
CA LEU A 95 -6.22 14.82 4.76
C LEU A 95 -5.03 15.68 5.20
N PRO A 96 -4.37 15.42 6.35
CA PRO A 96 -3.15 16.16 6.72
C PRO A 96 -2.00 15.94 5.73
N LYS A 97 -1.91 14.74 5.13
CA LYS A 97 -0.88 14.42 4.13
C LYS A 97 -1.13 15.17 2.82
N ILE A 98 -2.38 15.19 2.34
CA ILE A 98 -2.79 15.95 1.14
C ILE A 98 -2.51 17.44 1.35
N LYS A 99 -2.93 18.00 2.49
CA LYS A 99 -2.67 19.40 2.84
C LYS A 99 -1.17 19.72 2.83
N ALA A 100 -0.37 18.89 3.50
CA ALA A 100 1.08 19.10 3.56
C ALA A 100 1.75 19.05 2.17
N ALA A 101 1.26 18.20 1.25
CA ALA A 101 1.76 18.17 -0.12
C ALA A 101 1.39 19.46 -0.89
N LEU A 102 0.14 19.93 -0.78
CA LEU A 102 -0.31 21.17 -1.43
C LEU A 102 0.36 22.43 -0.86
N ASP A 103 0.63 22.45 0.45
CA ASP A 103 1.39 23.50 1.12
C ASP A 103 2.83 23.51 0.61
N ARG A 104 3.46 22.34 0.47
CA ARG A 104 4.81 22.22 -0.08
C ARG A 104 4.90 22.75 -1.51
N ILE A 105 3.89 22.52 -2.35
CA ILE A 105 3.83 23.09 -3.70
C ILE A 105 3.84 24.63 -3.65
N SER A 106 3.19 25.25 -2.67
CA SER A 106 3.15 26.72 -2.51
C SER A 106 4.53 27.31 -2.18
N GLU A 107 5.42 26.50 -1.60
CA GLU A 107 6.80 26.89 -1.27
C GLU A 107 7.76 26.70 -2.44
N LEU A 108 7.33 26.02 -3.51
CA LEU A 108 8.13 25.73 -4.70
C LEU A 108 7.80 26.71 -5.82
N GLU A 109 8.80 27.01 -6.65
CA GLU A 109 8.58 27.77 -7.87
C GLU A 109 8.03 26.83 -8.96
N VAL A 110 6.76 27.02 -9.33
CA VAL A 110 6.19 26.34 -10.51
C VAL A 110 6.74 27.03 -11.75
N LYS A 111 7.68 26.37 -12.44
CA LYS A 111 8.45 26.94 -13.55
C LYS A 111 7.61 27.09 -14.82
N GLY A 112 6.71 28.06 -14.86
CA GLY A 112 6.11 28.60 -16.08
C GLY A 112 5.23 27.66 -16.91
N ASP A 113 5.04 26.40 -16.53
CA ASP A 113 4.12 25.49 -17.20
C ASP A 113 2.67 25.80 -16.79
N GLN A 114 1.88 26.22 -17.77
CA GLN A 114 0.49 26.63 -17.56
C GLN A 114 -0.42 25.44 -17.21
N LEU A 115 -0.13 24.25 -17.73
CA LEU A 115 -0.91 23.05 -17.48
C LEU A 115 -0.69 22.56 -16.05
N GLU A 116 0.57 22.45 -15.61
CA GLU A 116 0.89 22.06 -14.23
C GLU A 116 0.27 23.03 -13.23
N THR A 117 0.40 24.34 -13.48
CA THR A 117 -0.20 25.38 -12.64
C THR A 117 -1.72 25.22 -12.55
N ALA A 118 -2.38 24.92 -13.67
CA ALA A 118 -3.83 24.73 -13.73
C ALA A 118 -4.29 23.46 -12.99
N LEU A 119 -3.57 22.34 -13.13
CA LEU A 119 -3.85 21.08 -12.43
C LEU A 119 -3.62 21.18 -10.92
N ILE A 120 -2.57 21.88 -10.50
CA ILE A 120 -2.33 22.20 -9.09
C ILE A 120 -3.46 23.05 -8.53
N GLY A 121 -3.90 24.07 -9.28
CA GLY A 121 -5.01 24.92 -8.91
C GLY A 121 -6.33 24.17 -8.75
N SER A 122 -6.63 23.22 -9.65
CA SER A 122 -7.86 22.43 -9.56
C SER A 122 -7.87 21.52 -8.35
N LEU A 123 -6.75 20.87 -8.02
CA LEU A 123 -6.68 19.98 -6.87
C LEU A 123 -6.84 20.74 -5.54
N ARG A 124 -6.36 21.99 -5.44
CA ARG A 124 -6.66 22.87 -4.30
C ARG A 124 -8.15 23.16 -4.16
N ALA A 125 -8.88 23.33 -5.26
CA ALA A 125 -10.34 23.53 -5.21
C ALA A 125 -11.10 22.31 -4.66
N ARG A 126 -10.50 21.12 -4.71
CA ARG A 126 -11.04 19.89 -4.11
C ARG A 126 -10.95 19.88 -2.57
N MET A 127 -10.13 20.76 -1.97
CA MET A 127 -9.85 20.80 -0.55
C MET A 127 -10.34 22.13 0.05
N PRO A 128 -11.45 22.17 0.81
CA PRO A 128 -11.84 23.41 1.48
C PRO A 128 -10.90 23.75 2.64
N ASP A 129 -11.01 24.99 3.13
CA ASP A 129 -10.32 25.41 4.36
C ASP A 129 -10.87 24.68 5.61
N ASP A 130 -12.18 24.46 5.66
CA ASP A 130 -12.86 23.69 6.72
C ASP A 130 -13.06 22.24 6.28
N LEU A 131 -12.07 21.42 6.60
CA LEU A 131 -12.12 19.99 6.35
C LEU A 131 -13.11 19.28 7.30
N GLU A 132 -13.40 19.81 8.49
CA GLU A 132 -14.22 19.15 9.51
C GLU A 132 -15.69 19.02 9.12
N ARG A 133 -16.20 19.93 8.29
CA ARG A 133 -17.56 19.88 7.76
C ARG A 133 -17.84 18.63 6.90
N ARG A 134 -16.82 18.02 6.29
CA ARG A 134 -16.90 16.79 5.45
C ARG A 134 -18.03 16.82 4.40
N ASP A 135 -18.20 17.96 3.71
CA ASP A 135 -19.17 18.11 2.62
C ASP A 135 -18.59 17.61 1.29
N TYR A 136 -18.51 16.28 1.15
CA TYR A 136 -17.84 15.63 0.03
C TYR A 136 -18.48 15.97 -1.33
N GLU A 137 -19.80 16.17 -1.38
CA GLU A 137 -20.47 16.62 -2.61
C GLU A 137 -19.97 18.00 -3.02
N GLN A 138 -19.91 18.96 -2.09
CA GLN A 138 -19.37 20.29 -2.37
C GLN A 138 -17.91 20.22 -2.87
N TRP A 139 -17.09 19.35 -2.29
CA TRP A 139 -15.67 19.20 -2.66
C TRP A 139 -15.51 18.66 -4.07
N ASN A 140 -16.29 17.61 -4.40
CA ASN A 140 -16.30 17.04 -5.74
C ASN A 140 -16.81 18.05 -6.78
N ARG A 141 -17.87 18.81 -6.48
CA ARG A 141 -18.38 19.86 -7.38
C ARG A 141 -17.38 20.99 -7.61
N ALA A 142 -16.67 21.41 -6.56
CA ALA A 142 -15.62 22.43 -6.69
C ALA A 142 -14.45 21.92 -7.56
N TYR A 143 -14.04 20.67 -7.39
CA TYR A 143 -13.02 20.04 -8.24
C TYR A 143 -13.46 19.92 -9.70
N ILE A 144 -14.70 19.47 -9.95
CA ILE A 144 -15.26 19.40 -11.32
C ILE A 144 -15.27 20.78 -11.97
N ALA A 145 -15.73 21.82 -11.25
CA ALA A 145 -15.77 23.17 -11.77
C ALA A 145 -14.37 23.70 -12.13
N ALA A 146 -13.36 23.42 -11.32
CA ALA A 146 -12.00 23.81 -11.62
C ALA A 146 -11.41 23.02 -12.79
N MET A 147 -11.58 21.69 -12.81
CA MET A 147 -11.12 20.82 -13.90
C MET A 147 -11.80 21.15 -15.24
N ARG A 148 -13.04 21.62 -15.23
CA ARG A 148 -13.72 22.12 -16.44
C ARG A 148 -12.97 23.27 -17.09
N GLU A 149 -12.42 24.20 -16.31
CA GLU A 149 -11.63 25.31 -16.85
C GLU A 149 -10.26 24.84 -17.37
N VAL A 150 -9.65 23.83 -16.72
CA VAL A 150 -8.44 23.17 -17.24
C VAL A 150 -8.72 22.50 -18.59
N TYR A 151 -9.80 21.72 -18.69
CA TYR A 151 -10.19 21.05 -19.93
C TYR A 151 -10.50 22.04 -21.06
N LYS A 152 -11.18 23.16 -20.78
CA LYS A 152 -11.41 24.21 -21.79
C LYS A 152 -10.11 24.83 -22.31
N THR A 153 -9.10 24.94 -21.45
CA THR A 153 -7.80 25.52 -21.80
C THR A 153 -6.91 24.53 -22.54
N PHE A 154 -6.98 23.24 -22.18
CA PHE A 154 -6.18 22.16 -22.75
C PHE A 154 -7.04 21.01 -23.30
N PRO A 155 -7.97 21.27 -24.25
CA PRO A 155 -8.94 20.28 -24.71
C PRO A 155 -8.33 19.15 -25.57
N ASP A 156 -7.06 19.30 -25.95
CA ASP A 156 -6.32 18.36 -26.79
C ASP A 156 -5.39 17.46 -25.95
N ASN A 157 -5.28 17.69 -24.64
CA ASN A 157 -4.52 16.86 -23.73
C ASN A 157 -5.43 15.71 -23.23
N LEU A 158 -5.04 14.47 -23.53
CA LEU A 158 -5.84 13.28 -23.20
C LEU A 158 -5.82 12.97 -21.69
N ASP A 159 -4.74 13.25 -20.97
CA ASP A 159 -4.70 13.10 -19.52
C ASP A 159 -5.63 14.09 -18.83
N VAL A 160 -5.65 15.36 -19.28
CA VAL A 160 -6.63 16.37 -18.81
C VAL A 160 -8.06 15.92 -19.08
N THR A 161 -8.31 15.35 -20.26
CA THR A 161 -9.61 14.79 -20.63
C THR A 161 -10.01 13.65 -19.70
N ALA A 162 -9.09 12.71 -19.43
CA ALA A 162 -9.32 11.57 -18.54
C ALA A 162 -9.55 12.03 -17.10
N LEU A 163 -8.73 12.93 -16.56
CA LEU A 163 -8.86 13.48 -15.21
C LEU A 163 -10.18 14.25 -15.04
N TYR A 164 -10.63 14.99 -16.06
CA TYR A 164 -11.91 15.70 -16.01
C TYR A 164 -13.10 14.73 -16.08
N ALA A 165 -13.02 13.70 -16.93
CA ALA A 165 -14.02 12.65 -17.01
C ALA A 165 -14.17 11.94 -15.65
N GLU A 166 -13.07 11.52 -15.04
CA GLU A 166 -13.08 10.88 -13.72
C GLU A 166 -13.68 11.81 -12.64
N ALA A 167 -13.28 13.07 -12.61
CA ALA A 167 -13.80 14.05 -11.65
C ALA A 167 -15.33 14.11 -11.69
N MET A 168 -15.93 14.07 -12.87
CA MET A 168 -17.38 14.02 -13.06
C MET A 168 -17.99 12.68 -12.64
N MET A 169 -17.31 11.56 -12.90
CA MET A 169 -17.79 10.22 -12.53
C MET A 169 -17.88 10.03 -11.01
N VAL A 170 -16.95 10.63 -10.24
CA VAL A 170 -16.92 10.57 -8.77
C VAL A 170 -18.15 11.19 -8.11
N LEU A 171 -18.91 12.05 -8.80
CA LEU A 171 -20.14 12.65 -8.27
C LEU A 171 -21.26 11.63 -8.05
N THR A 172 -21.33 10.60 -8.91
CA THR A 172 -22.36 9.56 -8.87
C THR A 172 -21.73 8.19 -9.15
N PRO A 173 -20.88 7.68 -8.22
CA PRO A 173 -20.16 6.42 -8.40
C PRO A 173 -21.17 5.26 -8.57
N TRP A 174 -20.92 4.39 -9.55
CA TRP A 174 -21.80 3.26 -9.93
C TRP A 174 -23.27 3.62 -10.19
N LYS A 175 -23.55 4.91 -10.46
CA LYS A 175 -24.88 5.44 -10.76
C LYS A 175 -24.79 6.45 -11.90
N LEU A 176 -24.06 6.10 -12.96
CA LEU A 176 -23.95 6.97 -14.14
C LEU A 176 -25.21 6.89 -15.00
N TRP A 177 -25.77 5.70 -15.14
CA TRP A 177 -26.99 5.40 -15.86
C TRP A 177 -27.99 4.69 -14.94
N ASP A 178 -29.28 4.89 -15.20
CA ASP A 178 -30.35 4.12 -14.59
C ASP A 178 -30.56 2.82 -15.38
N VAL A 179 -30.24 1.69 -14.76
CA VAL A 179 -30.24 0.36 -15.41
C VAL A 179 -31.63 -0.14 -15.80
N HIS A 180 -32.70 0.48 -15.30
CA HIS A 180 -34.07 0.09 -15.62
C HIS A 180 -34.63 0.86 -16.82
N THR A 181 -34.28 2.14 -16.92
CA THR A 181 -34.78 3.04 -17.97
C THR A 181 -33.78 3.24 -19.12
N GLY A 182 -32.49 2.98 -18.89
CA GLY A 182 -31.42 3.26 -19.83
C GLY A 182 -31.10 4.76 -19.98
N LEU A 183 -31.71 5.62 -19.17
CA LEU A 183 -31.47 7.07 -19.17
C LEU A 183 -30.34 7.42 -18.18
N PRO A 184 -29.69 8.59 -18.31
CA PRO A 184 -28.74 9.06 -17.30
C PRO A 184 -29.40 9.10 -15.92
N ALA A 185 -28.70 8.60 -14.89
CA ALA A 185 -29.24 8.61 -13.54
C ALA A 185 -29.43 10.04 -13.01
N HIS A 186 -30.34 10.21 -12.04
CA HIS A 186 -30.58 11.53 -11.46
C HIS A 186 -29.30 12.13 -10.85
N GLY A 187 -28.93 13.33 -11.29
CA GLY A 187 -27.73 14.05 -10.82
C GLY A 187 -26.42 13.59 -11.46
N SER A 188 -26.45 12.58 -12.33
CA SER A 188 -25.29 12.09 -13.09
C SER A 188 -24.90 13.06 -14.20
N LEU A 189 -23.60 13.12 -14.48
CA LEU A 189 -23.03 13.84 -15.62
C LEU A 189 -22.68 12.90 -16.80
N ALA A 190 -23.27 11.70 -16.85
CA ALA A 190 -22.94 10.66 -17.85
C ALA A 190 -22.91 11.15 -19.30
N VAL A 191 -23.88 11.98 -19.71
CA VAL A 191 -23.92 12.54 -21.07
C VAL A 191 -22.77 13.52 -21.32
N GLU A 192 -22.39 14.31 -20.33
CA GLU A 192 -21.23 15.22 -20.45
C GLU A 192 -19.93 14.41 -20.52
N ILE A 193 -19.80 13.37 -19.70
CA ILE A 193 -18.65 12.45 -19.70
C ILE A 193 -18.54 11.74 -21.06
N GLU A 194 -19.64 11.20 -21.59
CA GLU A 194 -19.69 10.53 -22.90
C GLU A 194 -19.22 11.48 -24.00
N ASN A 195 -19.75 12.71 -24.04
CA ASN A 195 -19.37 13.69 -25.04
C ASN A 195 -17.89 14.08 -24.98
N VAL A 196 -17.32 14.21 -23.78
CA VAL A 196 -15.90 14.52 -23.56
C VAL A 196 -15.01 13.38 -24.06
N LEU A 197 -15.28 12.15 -23.63
CA LEU A 197 -14.49 10.97 -24.00
C LEU A 197 -14.59 10.65 -25.49
N GLU A 198 -15.80 10.66 -26.05
CA GLU A 198 -16.00 10.33 -27.47
C GLU A 198 -15.47 11.41 -28.41
N SER A 199 -15.53 12.68 -28.00
CA SER A 199 -14.88 13.75 -28.77
C SER A 199 -13.37 13.54 -28.81
N ALA A 200 -12.73 13.16 -27.70
CA ALA A 200 -11.31 12.88 -27.66
C ALA A 200 -10.94 11.64 -28.50
N MET A 201 -11.68 10.54 -28.36
CA MET A 201 -11.49 9.32 -29.17
C MET A 201 -11.66 9.58 -30.67
N LYS A 202 -12.60 10.46 -31.06
CA LYS A 202 -12.82 10.82 -32.46
C LYS A 202 -11.73 11.75 -33.01
N ARG A 203 -11.26 12.71 -32.21
CA ARG A 203 -10.23 13.69 -32.64
C ARG A 203 -8.84 13.07 -32.67
N PHE A 204 -8.54 12.16 -31.75
CA PHE A 204 -7.22 11.56 -31.57
C PHE A 204 -7.26 10.03 -31.49
N PRO A 205 -7.84 9.33 -32.49
CA PRO A 205 -8.12 7.89 -32.39
C PRO A 205 -6.88 7.05 -32.08
N LEU A 206 -5.75 7.32 -32.73
CA LEU A 206 -4.50 6.56 -32.51
C LEU A 206 -3.88 6.76 -31.12
N LEU A 207 -4.09 7.92 -30.50
CA LEU A 207 -3.58 8.23 -29.17
C LEU A 207 -4.56 7.74 -28.10
N ALA A 208 -5.85 7.97 -28.30
CA ALA A 208 -6.91 7.54 -27.38
C ALA A 208 -6.98 6.01 -27.25
N ASP A 209 -6.78 5.26 -28.35
CA ASP A 209 -6.70 3.79 -28.36
C ASP A 209 -5.49 3.24 -27.59
N ARG A 210 -4.61 4.10 -27.09
CA ARG A 210 -3.43 3.73 -26.29
C ARG A 210 -3.35 4.50 -24.97
N HIS A 211 -4.43 5.20 -24.60
CA HIS A 211 -4.45 6.01 -23.39
C HIS A 211 -5.25 5.31 -22.28
N PRO A 212 -4.61 4.87 -21.19
CA PRO A 212 -5.27 4.04 -20.19
C PRO A 212 -6.48 4.72 -19.53
N GLY A 213 -6.35 5.98 -19.10
CA GLY A 213 -7.46 6.71 -18.49
C GLY A 213 -8.69 6.86 -19.41
N ILE A 214 -8.49 7.22 -20.69
CA ILE A 214 -9.59 7.37 -21.66
C ILE A 214 -10.33 6.05 -21.86
N LEU A 215 -9.61 4.96 -22.10
CA LEU A 215 -10.20 3.65 -22.35
C LEU A 215 -10.90 3.10 -21.10
N HIS A 216 -10.24 3.19 -19.95
CA HIS A 216 -10.76 2.71 -18.67
C HIS A 216 -12.04 3.43 -18.26
N PHE A 217 -12.03 4.76 -18.28
CA PHE A 217 -13.19 5.54 -17.87
C PHE A 217 -14.34 5.41 -18.87
N TYR A 218 -14.05 5.18 -20.15
CA TYR A 218 -15.09 4.87 -21.13
C TYR A 218 -15.77 3.51 -20.86
N ILE A 219 -15.01 2.50 -20.44
CA ILE A 219 -15.59 1.20 -20.02
C ILE A 219 -16.52 1.41 -18.81
N HIS A 220 -16.04 2.08 -17.75
CA HIS A 220 -16.87 2.35 -16.56
C HIS A 220 -18.12 3.20 -16.87
N LEU A 221 -18.00 4.14 -17.81
CA LEU A 221 -19.15 4.92 -18.26
C LEU A 221 -20.20 4.04 -18.97
N THR A 222 -19.75 3.13 -19.82
CA THR A 222 -20.63 2.39 -20.75
C THR A 222 -21.19 1.09 -20.16
N GLU A 223 -20.53 0.48 -19.18
CA GLU A 223 -20.93 -0.81 -18.57
C GLU A 223 -22.33 -0.79 -17.95
N MET A 224 -22.79 0.36 -17.47
CA MET A 224 -24.13 0.52 -16.90
C MET A 224 -25.15 1.07 -17.90
N SER A 225 -24.72 1.40 -19.13
CA SER A 225 -25.60 1.96 -20.16
C SER A 225 -26.50 0.90 -20.80
N SER A 226 -27.43 1.35 -21.64
CA SER A 226 -28.26 0.46 -22.46
C SER A 226 -27.54 -0.14 -23.68
N SER A 227 -26.27 0.21 -23.90
CA SER A 227 -25.46 -0.24 -25.04
C SER A 227 -23.98 -0.48 -24.67
N PRO A 228 -23.69 -1.38 -23.70
CA PRO A 228 -22.32 -1.65 -23.25
C PRO A 228 -21.41 -2.18 -24.37
N GLU A 229 -21.95 -2.84 -25.40
CA GLU A 229 -21.20 -3.35 -26.54
C GLU A 229 -20.46 -2.26 -27.34
N LYS A 230 -20.88 -1.00 -27.22
CA LYS A 230 -20.21 0.17 -27.80
C LYS A 230 -18.76 0.29 -27.35
N ALA A 231 -18.44 -0.17 -26.14
CA ALA A 231 -17.08 -0.12 -25.58
C ALA A 231 -16.23 -1.37 -25.87
N LEU A 232 -16.70 -2.33 -26.68
CA LEU A 232 -15.89 -3.49 -27.06
C LEU A 232 -14.52 -3.11 -27.68
N PRO A 233 -14.42 -2.11 -28.58
CA PRO A 233 -13.12 -1.66 -29.08
C PRO A 233 -12.20 -1.16 -27.96
N ALA A 234 -12.73 -0.37 -27.03
CA ALA A 234 -11.96 0.17 -25.91
C ALA A 234 -11.51 -0.94 -24.94
N ALA A 235 -12.40 -1.89 -24.63
CA ALA A 235 -12.09 -3.07 -23.81
C ALA A 235 -10.97 -3.92 -24.45
N ASN A 236 -11.01 -4.13 -25.77
CA ASN A 236 -9.96 -4.85 -26.47
C ASN A 236 -8.62 -4.10 -26.46
N ALA A 237 -8.64 -2.78 -26.64
CA ALA A 237 -7.42 -1.97 -26.64
C ALA A 237 -6.77 -1.88 -25.26
N LEU A 238 -7.57 -1.86 -24.18
CA LEU A 238 -7.08 -1.71 -22.82
C LEU A 238 -6.37 -2.97 -22.28
N GLN A 239 -6.81 -4.16 -22.70
CA GLN A 239 -6.35 -5.44 -22.12
C GLN A 239 -4.83 -5.62 -22.10
N ASP A 240 -4.11 -5.21 -23.13
CA ASP A 240 -2.65 -5.42 -23.21
C ASP A 240 -1.82 -4.17 -22.87
N LEU A 241 -2.47 -3.09 -22.42
CA LEU A 241 -1.81 -1.78 -22.30
C LEU A 241 -0.98 -1.67 -21.01
N LEU A 242 -1.45 -2.23 -19.89
CA LEU A 242 -0.74 -2.26 -18.60
C LEU A 242 -0.76 -3.69 -18.05
N PRO A 243 0.20 -4.56 -18.47
CA PRO A 243 0.21 -5.98 -18.12
C PRO A 243 0.20 -6.27 -16.61
N ASP A 244 0.91 -5.45 -15.82
CA ASP A 244 1.06 -5.65 -14.38
C ASP A 244 0.12 -4.80 -13.53
N ALA A 245 -0.89 -4.17 -14.16
CA ALA A 245 -1.96 -3.48 -13.49
C ALA A 245 -3.22 -4.36 -13.41
N GLY A 246 -3.41 -5.07 -12.29
CA GLY A 246 -4.51 -6.03 -12.13
C GLY A 246 -5.90 -5.44 -12.38
N HIS A 247 -6.16 -4.22 -11.92
CA HIS A 247 -7.44 -3.56 -12.21
C HIS A 247 -7.64 -3.31 -13.72
N ILE A 248 -6.62 -2.81 -14.42
CA ILE A 248 -6.70 -2.56 -15.87
C ILE A 248 -6.93 -3.87 -16.64
N GLN A 249 -6.25 -4.95 -16.24
CA GLN A 249 -6.49 -6.29 -16.79
C GLN A 249 -7.92 -6.79 -16.55
N HIS A 250 -8.52 -6.43 -15.42
CA HIS A 250 -9.89 -6.80 -15.08
C HIS A 250 -10.94 -6.05 -15.90
N MET A 251 -10.71 -4.76 -16.16
CA MET A 251 -11.71 -3.85 -16.73
C MET A 251 -12.39 -4.34 -18.02
N PRO A 252 -11.69 -4.90 -19.02
CA PRO A 252 -12.33 -5.44 -20.22
C PRO A 252 -13.41 -6.49 -19.93
N SER A 253 -13.28 -7.24 -18.82
CA SER A 253 -14.25 -8.28 -18.43
C SER A 253 -15.66 -7.72 -18.17
N HIS A 254 -15.78 -6.46 -17.75
CA HIS A 254 -17.07 -5.80 -17.54
C HIS A 254 -17.88 -5.76 -18.86
N ILE A 255 -17.22 -5.38 -19.97
CA ILE A 255 -17.87 -5.34 -21.29
C ILE A 255 -18.01 -6.74 -21.88
N TYR A 256 -16.98 -7.59 -21.78
CA TYR A 256 -17.04 -8.95 -22.31
C TYR A 256 -18.17 -9.76 -21.69
N PHE A 257 -18.38 -9.65 -20.37
CA PHE A 257 -19.46 -10.35 -19.69
C PHE A 257 -20.83 -9.86 -20.16
N LEU A 258 -21.03 -8.54 -20.23
CA LEU A 258 -22.29 -7.94 -20.69
C LEU A 258 -22.60 -8.25 -22.17
N ALA A 259 -21.56 -8.36 -23.00
CA ALA A 259 -21.67 -8.75 -24.41
C ALA A 259 -21.80 -10.28 -24.61
N GLY A 260 -21.74 -11.09 -23.55
CA GLY A 260 -21.84 -12.55 -23.60
C GLY A 260 -20.55 -13.29 -24.01
N ASP A 261 -19.41 -12.61 -24.10
CA ASP A 261 -18.09 -13.22 -24.32
C ASP A 261 -17.46 -13.66 -23.00
N TYR A 262 -18.07 -14.69 -22.38
CA TYR A 262 -17.62 -15.20 -21.09
C TYR A 262 -16.19 -15.76 -21.13
N GLN A 263 -15.73 -16.25 -22.28
CA GLN A 263 -14.38 -16.80 -22.41
C GLN A 263 -13.32 -15.70 -22.28
N ARG A 264 -13.50 -14.55 -22.95
CA ARG A 264 -12.60 -13.39 -22.77
C ARG A 264 -12.74 -12.80 -21.38
N ALA A 265 -13.94 -12.76 -20.80
CA ALA A 265 -14.13 -12.31 -19.42
C ALA A 265 -13.32 -13.15 -18.42
N ILE A 266 -13.38 -14.48 -18.52
CA ILE A 266 -12.58 -15.41 -17.69
C ILE A 266 -11.08 -15.14 -17.89
N ARG A 267 -10.63 -15.04 -19.15
CA ARG A 267 -9.21 -14.81 -19.46
C ARG A 267 -8.70 -13.49 -18.87
N SER A 268 -9.44 -12.39 -19.06
CA SER A 268 -9.06 -11.07 -18.51
C SER A 268 -8.90 -11.14 -16.99
N ASN A 269 -9.81 -11.84 -16.31
CA ASN A 269 -9.73 -12.03 -14.86
C ASN A 269 -8.56 -12.91 -14.42
N GLN A 270 -8.19 -13.92 -15.19
CA GLN A 270 -6.99 -14.72 -14.91
C GLN A 270 -5.70 -13.89 -15.05
N LEU A 271 -5.64 -12.99 -16.04
CA LEU A 271 -4.52 -12.06 -16.19
C LEU A 271 -4.47 -11.04 -15.05
N ALA A 272 -5.63 -10.53 -14.62
CA ALA A 272 -5.73 -9.65 -13.47
C ALA A 272 -5.19 -10.30 -12.18
N VAL A 273 -5.54 -11.56 -11.92
CA VAL A 273 -5.00 -12.32 -10.78
C VAL A 273 -3.48 -12.45 -10.87
N GLN A 274 -2.92 -12.77 -12.04
CA GLN A 274 -1.46 -12.88 -12.22
C GLN A 274 -0.74 -11.55 -11.97
N ALA A 275 -1.33 -10.42 -12.41
CA ALA A 275 -0.80 -9.10 -12.15
C ALA A 275 -0.84 -8.74 -10.65
N ASP A 276 -1.96 -9.01 -9.97
CA ASP A 276 -2.09 -8.79 -8.53
C ASP A 276 -1.16 -9.70 -7.71
N GLU A 277 -0.90 -10.94 -8.16
CA GLU A 277 0.09 -11.83 -7.54
C GLU A 277 1.50 -11.23 -7.56
N LYS A 278 1.90 -10.54 -8.65
CA LYS A 278 3.18 -9.82 -8.69
C LYS A 278 3.22 -8.70 -7.65
N TYR A 279 2.15 -7.92 -7.54
CA TYR A 279 2.05 -6.87 -6.53
C TYR A 279 2.12 -7.42 -5.11
N VAL A 280 1.35 -8.47 -4.82
CA VAL A 280 1.34 -9.17 -3.52
C VAL A 280 2.70 -9.77 -3.20
N ASN A 281 3.40 -10.36 -4.17
CA ASN A 281 4.74 -10.90 -3.95
C ASN A 281 5.76 -9.81 -3.56
N LEU A 282 5.63 -8.61 -4.12
CA LEU A 282 6.53 -7.49 -3.81
C LEU A 282 6.17 -6.78 -2.50
N ARG A 283 4.87 -6.53 -2.25
CA ARG A 283 4.41 -5.66 -1.16
C ARG A 283 3.80 -6.40 0.02
N GLY A 284 3.46 -7.68 -0.15
CA GLY A 284 2.68 -8.45 0.80
C GLY A 284 1.24 -7.93 0.94
N GLN A 285 0.49 -8.51 1.88
CA GLN A 285 -0.93 -8.20 2.08
C GLN A 285 -1.18 -7.44 3.39
N TYR A 286 -0.54 -6.27 3.56
CA TYR A 286 -0.60 -5.50 4.81
C TYR A 286 -2.02 -5.20 5.27
N ARG A 287 -2.87 -4.65 4.38
CA ARG A 287 -4.26 -4.28 4.71
C ARG A 287 -5.09 -5.49 5.13
N VAL A 288 -4.89 -6.64 4.48
CA VAL A 288 -5.56 -7.90 4.85
C VAL A 288 -5.11 -8.34 6.24
N ALA A 289 -3.80 -8.33 6.50
CA ALA A 289 -3.25 -8.68 7.82
C ALA A 289 -3.83 -7.77 8.91
N MET A 290 -3.88 -6.45 8.69
CA MET A 290 -4.43 -5.49 9.64
C MET A 290 -5.93 -5.64 9.86
N ARG A 291 -6.71 -5.92 8.80
CA ARG A 291 -8.14 -6.23 8.94
C ARG A 291 -8.36 -7.41 9.89
N TYR A 292 -7.57 -8.47 9.77
CA TYR A 292 -7.68 -9.62 10.68
C TYR A 292 -7.19 -9.31 12.10
N VAL A 293 -6.14 -8.51 12.26
CA VAL A 293 -5.71 -8.00 13.58
C VAL A 293 -6.86 -7.25 14.26
N GLU A 294 -7.50 -6.32 13.55
CA GLU A 294 -8.63 -5.55 14.10
C GLU A 294 -9.85 -6.41 14.38
N MET A 295 -10.12 -7.41 13.53
CA MET A 295 -11.18 -8.38 13.78
C MET A 295 -10.90 -9.20 15.04
N ILE A 296 -9.66 -9.63 15.27
CA ILE A 296 -9.26 -10.32 16.51
C ILE A 296 -9.51 -9.39 17.70
N GLU A 297 -8.94 -8.18 17.66
CA GLU A 297 -9.06 -7.20 18.76
C GLU A 297 -10.52 -6.84 19.11
N ARG A 298 -11.41 -6.74 18.12
CA ARG A 298 -12.84 -6.44 18.33
C ARG A 298 -13.64 -7.62 18.90
N ASN A 299 -13.22 -8.86 18.62
CA ASN A 299 -13.97 -10.07 18.98
C ASN A 299 -13.36 -10.85 20.16
N LEU A 300 -12.34 -10.31 20.82
CA LEU A 300 -11.77 -10.94 22.01
C LEU A 300 -12.81 -10.97 23.15
N PRO A 301 -12.97 -12.12 23.83
CA PRO A 301 -14.04 -12.31 24.80
C PRO A 301 -13.87 -11.39 26.01
N LEU A 302 -14.88 -10.56 26.27
CA LEU A 302 -15.00 -9.78 27.50
C LEU A 302 -15.18 -10.74 28.70
N GLY A 303 -14.41 -10.52 29.78
CA GLY A 303 -14.58 -11.24 31.05
C GLY A 303 -13.70 -12.49 31.26
N VAL A 304 -12.70 -12.73 30.40
CA VAL A 304 -11.68 -13.77 30.65
C VAL A 304 -10.70 -13.30 31.73
N ASP A 305 -10.44 -14.16 32.72
CA ASP A 305 -9.36 -13.95 33.68
C ASP A 305 -8.00 -14.17 32.99
N LEU A 306 -7.31 -13.05 32.73
CA LEU A 306 -6.00 -13.02 32.08
C LEU A 306 -4.87 -13.57 32.96
N GLY A 307 -5.13 -13.88 34.24
CA GLY A 307 -4.20 -14.60 35.13
C GLY A 307 -4.14 -16.11 34.93
N THR A 308 -4.95 -16.67 34.02
CA THR A 308 -5.00 -18.11 33.72
C THR A 308 -4.19 -18.47 32.47
N SER A 309 -3.84 -19.75 32.27
CA SER A 309 -3.16 -20.19 31.04
C SER A 309 -3.95 -19.89 29.76
N ALA A 310 -5.28 -20.01 29.80
CA ALA A 310 -6.15 -19.60 28.69
C ALA A 310 -6.18 -18.08 28.53
N GLY A 311 -6.14 -17.35 29.65
CA GLY A 311 -6.03 -15.90 29.71
C GLY A 311 -4.77 -15.37 29.02
N TYR A 312 -3.60 -15.90 29.34
CA TYR A 312 -2.34 -15.49 28.69
C TYR A 312 -2.29 -15.81 27.20
N PHE A 313 -2.90 -16.92 26.77
CA PHE A 313 -3.00 -17.22 25.34
C PHE A 313 -3.83 -16.15 24.61
N ILE A 314 -4.99 -15.79 25.18
CA ILE A 314 -5.85 -14.71 24.65
C ILE A 314 -5.13 -13.37 24.69
N GLU A 315 -4.45 -13.04 25.80
CA GLU A 315 -3.68 -11.82 25.97
C GLU A 315 -2.58 -11.68 24.90
N SER A 316 -1.90 -12.77 24.57
CA SER A 316 -0.83 -12.76 23.56
C SER A 316 -1.32 -12.37 22.15
N THR A 317 -2.62 -12.49 21.86
CA THR A 317 -3.17 -12.09 20.55
C THR A 317 -3.14 -10.58 20.33
N TYR A 318 -3.19 -9.77 21.39
CA TYR A 318 -3.03 -8.30 21.29
C TYR A 318 -1.62 -7.92 20.81
N ALA A 319 -0.62 -8.78 21.00
CA ALA A 319 0.74 -8.57 20.52
C ALA A 319 0.90 -8.79 19.00
N ILE A 320 -0.08 -9.40 18.32
CA ILE A 320 -0.01 -9.69 16.88
C ILE A 320 0.12 -8.39 16.07
N ARG A 321 -0.55 -7.30 16.47
CA ARG A 321 -0.42 -5.98 15.84
C ARG A 321 1.04 -5.53 15.74
N VAL A 322 1.79 -5.69 16.83
CA VAL A 322 3.21 -5.31 16.88
C VAL A 322 4.02 -6.15 15.90
N GLN A 323 3.80 -7.47 15.86
CA GLN A 323 4.52 -8.37 14.96
C GLN A 323 4.19 -8.09 13.48
N VAL A 324 2.93 -7.79 13.16
CA VAL A 324 2.49 -7.38 11.81
C VAL A 324 3.17 -6.07 11.42
N TYR A 325 3.18 -5.07 12.30
CA TYR A 325 3.87 -3.82 12.02
C TYR A 325 5.38 -4.02 11.78
N VAL A 326 6.04 -4.87 12.56
CA VAL A 326 7.46 -5.18 12.36
C VAL A 326 7.67 -5.88 11.00
N ARG A 327 6.81 -6.83 10.65
CA ARG A 327 6.89 -7.54 9.36
C ARG A 327 6.75 -6.62 8.15
N PHE A 328 5.91 -5.59 8.24
CA PHE A 328 5.64 -4.64 7.16
C PHE A 328 6.42 -3.32 7.29
N GLY A 329 7.37 -3.23 8.23
CA GLY A 329 8.21 -2.04 8.40
C GLY A 329 7.46 -0.77 8.82
N ARG A 330 6.35 -0.91 9.56
CA ARG A 330 5.50 0.20 10.04
C ARG A 330 6.10 0.86 11.29
N TRP A 331 7.31 1.42 11.12
CA TRP A 331 8.14 1.88 12.23
C TRP A 331 7.50 3.03 13.00
N ASP A 332 6.90 4.00 12.31
CA ASP A 332 6.30 5.16 12.95
C ASP A 332 4.99 4.79 13.68
N GLU A 333 4.22 3.84 13.13
CA GLU A 333 3.08 3.26 13.83
C GLU A 333 3.53 2.56 15.11
N ILE A 334 4.59 1.77 15.09
CA ILE A 334 5.11 1.10 16.29
C ILE A 334 5.60 2.10 17.33
N LYS A 335 6.35 3.14 16.92
CA LYS A 335 6.85 4.18 17.83
C LYS A 335 5.70 4.90 18.54
N SER A 336 4.60 5.15 17.82
CA SER A 336 3.41 5.83 18.32
C SER A 336 2.41 4.93 19.08
N LEU A 337 2.57 3.60 19.04
CA LEU A 337 1.70 2.67 19.79
C LEU A 337 1.67 3.01 21.29
N SER A 338 0.47 3.15 21.84
CA SER A 338 0.26 3.23 23.29
C SER A 338 0.52 1.88 23.96
N LEU A 339 0.95 1.91 25.22
CA LEU A 339 0.95 0.71 26.04
C LEU A 339 -0.49 0.31 26.42
N PRO A 340 -0.72 -0.97 26.76
CA PRO A 340 -1.98 -1.38 27.39
C PRO A 340 -2.28 -0.55 28.64
N SER A 341 -3.56 -0.33 28.93
CA SER A 341 -4.02 0.50 30.06
C SER A 341 -3.53 -0.01 31.42
N ASP A 342 -3.39 -1.34 31.57
CA ASP A 342 -2.82 -1.97 32.75
C ASP A 342 -1.73 -2.99 32.37
N PRO A 343 -0.44 -2.59 32.41
CA PRO A 343 0.68 -3.48 32.10
C PRO A 343 0.80 -4.72 32.98
N SER A 344 0.18 -4.73 34.17
CA SER A 344 0.18 -5.92 35.06
C SER A 344 -0.80 -6.99 34.58
N VAL A 345 -1.87 -6.58 33.90
CA VAL A 345 -2.87 -7.44 33.28
C VAL A 345 -2.44 -7.91 31.88
N TYR A 346 -1.67 -7.07 31.17
CA TYR A 346 -1.18 -7.35 29.81
C TYR A 346 0.36 -7.46 29.74
N PRO A 347 0.99 -8.38 30.49
CA PRO A 347 2.44 -8.42 30.59
C PRO A 347 3.11 -8.86 29.27
N ILE A 348 2.50 -9.78 28.50
CA ILE A 348 3.08 -10.25 27.22
C ILE A 348 3.01 -9.13 26.18
N THR A 349 1.85 -8.50 26.02
CA THR A 349 1.63 -7.39 25.10
C THR A 349 2.49 -6.20 25.44
N THR A 350 2.66 -5.88 26.73
CA THR A 350 3.57 -4.81 27.17
C THR A 350 5.01 -5.12 26.75
N ALA A 351 5.47 -6.35 26.96
CA ALA A 351 6.81 -6.77 26.52
C ALA A 351 6.95 -6.67 25.00
N PHE A 352 6.00 -7.21 24.22
CA PHE A 352 6.03 -7.10 22.77
C PHE A 352 6.02 -5.64 22.28
N THR A 353 5.20 -4.76 22.87
CA THR A 353 5.16 -3.34 22.46
C THR A 353 6.49 -2.64 22.70
N HIS A 354 7.16 -2.88 23.83
CA HIS A 354 8.51 -2.35 24.05
C HIS A 354 9.56 -2.96 23.12
N TRP A 355 9.49 -4.27 22.88
CA TRP A 355 10.34 -4.95 21.90
C TRP A 355 10.18 -4.35 20.51
N GLY A 356 8.95 -4.20 20.03
CA GLY A 356 8.65 -3.60 18.73
C GLY A 356 9.18 -2.17 18.63
N LYS A 357 8.99 -1.35 19.67
CA LYS A 357 9.55 0.01 19.72
C LYS A 357 11.08 0.01 19.63
N ALA A 358 11.75 -0.89 20.35
CA ALA A 358 13.19 -1.03 20.28
C ALA A 358 13.68 -1.43 18.88
N ILE A 359 12.97 -2.36 18.22
CA ILE A 359 13.22 -2.72 16.81
C ILE A 359 13.00 -1.52 15.88
N ALA A 360 11.89 -0.79 16.03
CA ALA A 360 11.59 0.35 15.19
C ALA A 360 12.64 1.46 15.30
N TYR A 361 13.09 1.79 16.51
CA TYR A 361 14.19 2.73 16.72
C TYR A 361 15.52 2.21 16.15
N SER A 362 15.84 0.93 16.36
CA SER A 362 17.05 0.31 15.78
C SER A 362 17.03 0.36 14.24
N ALA A 363 15.94 -0.09 13.61
CA ALA A 363 15.77 -0.08 12.17
C ALA A 363 15.89 1.32 11.57
N THR A 364 15.41 2.34 12.29
CA THR A 364 15.50 3.77 11.90
C THR A 364 16.77 4.47 12.41
N ARG A 365 17.76 3.71 12.89
CA ARG A 365 19.10 4.16 13.31
C ARG A 365 19.12 5.11 14.53
N ASP A 366 18.06 5.16 15.31
CA ASP A 366 18.04 5.86 16.60
C ASP A 366 18.51 4.91 17.72
N VAL A 367 19.83 4.69 17.78
CA VAL A 367 20.46 3.77 18.75
C VAL A 367 20.13 4.16 20.21
N PRO A 368 20.20 5.43 20.64
CA PRO A 368 19.85 5.80 22.01
C PRO A 368 18.40 5.45 22.39
N ALA A 369 17.42 5.74 21.51
CA ALA A 369 16.03 5.40 21.77
C ALA A 369 15.78 3.88 21.72
N ALA A 370 16.52 3.16 20.88
CA ALA A 370 16.48 1.70 20.83
C ALA A 370 17.00 1.08 22.14
N GLU A 371 18.14 1.54 22.66
CA GLU A 371 18.69 1.08 23.95
C GLU A 371 17.77 1.42 25.13
N ALA A 372 17.14 2.60 25.13
CA ALA A 372 16.15 2.97 26.13
C ALA A 372 14.92 2.03 26.08
N SER A 373 14.42 1.74 24.88
CA SER A 373 13.29 0.82 24.67
C SER A 373 13.65 -0.63 25.00
N GLN A 374 14.88 -1.06 24.73
CA GLN A 374 15.40 -2.38 25.10
C GLN A 374 15.40 -2.57 26.63
N LYS A 375 15.82 -1.55 27.39
CA LYS A 375 15.78 -1.61 28.87
C LYS A 375 14.34 -1.75 29.39
N LEU A 376 13.39 -1.03 28.79
CA LEU A 376 11.97 -1.15 29.13
C LEU A 376 11.42 -2.54 28.77
N TYR A 377 11.81 -3.08 27.61
CA TYR A 377 11.49 -4.44 27.20
C TYR A 377 11.99 -5.48 28.20
N LEU A 378 13.27 -5.45 28.58
CA LEU A 378 13.83 -6.39 29.55
C LEU A 378 13.14 -6.29 30.91
N SER A 379 12.79 -5.08 31.36
CA SER A 379 12.02 -4.89 32.58
C SER A 379 10.59 -5.46 32.48
N ALA A 380 9.95 -5.38 31.31
CA ALA A 380 8.64 -5.96 31.08
C ALA A 380 8.71 -7.50 30.95
N PHE A 381 9.75 -8.03 30.30
CA PHE A 381 10.02 -9.46 30.18
C PHE A 381 10.09 -10.16 31.55
N GLU A 382 10.78 -9.57 32.52
CA GLU A 382 10.88 -10.13 33.88
C GLU A 382 9.52 -10.24 34.59
N LYS A 383 8.55 -9.38 34.21
CA LYS A 383 7.19 -9.38 34.77
C LYS A 383 6.27 -10.41 34.11
N VAL A 384 6.65 -10.97 32.95
CA VAL A 384 5.88 -12.05 32.32
C VAL A 384 6.01 -13.30 33.17
N PRO A 385 4.91 -13.91 33.67
CA PRO A 385 5.01 -15.11 34.49
C PRO A 385 5.64 -16.29 33.74
N ALA A 386 6.44 -17.10 34.42
CA ALA A 386 7.06 -18.29 33.81
C ALA A 386 6.02 -19.34 33.35
N THR A 387 4.81 -19.29 33.92
CA THR A 387 3.68 -20.17 33.59
C THR A 387 2.78 -19.60 32.49
N ALA A 388 3.04 -18.38 32.00
CA ALA A 388 2.24 -17.78 30.94
C ALA A 388 2.47 -18.51 29.62
N LEU A 389 1.39 -18.97 28.98
CA LEU A 389 1.47 -19.77 27.75
C LEU A 389 1.06 -18.97 26.52
N MET A 390 1.91 -19.01 25.50
CA MET A 390 1.57 -18.76 24.11
C MET A 390 1.46 -20.12 23.42
N PHE A 391 0.43 -20.86 23.85
CA PHE A 391 0.27 -22.30 23.76
C PHE A 391 0.83 -22.95 22.47
N PRO A 392 1.60 -24.05 22.57
CA PRO A 392 2.04 -24.76 23.78
C PRO A 392 3.35 -24.20 24.38
N ASN A 393 3.98 -23.21 23.74
CA ASN A 393 5.21 -22.59 24.22
C ASN A 393 4.93 -21.66 25.41
N THR A 394 5.93 -21.46 26.28
CA THR A 394 5.82 -20.39 27.28
C THR A 394 6.03 -19.03 26.60
N ALA A 395 5.39 -17.99 27.11
CA ALA A 395 5.58 -16.64 26.62
C ALA A 395 7.04 -16.18 26.77
N ARG A 396 7.75 -16.66 27.81
CA ARG A 396 9.18 -16.36 28.01
C ARG A 396 10.07 -17.02 26.94
N ASP A 397 9.78 -18.25 26.53
CA ASP A 397 10.53 -18.91 25.44
C ASP A 397 10.35 -18.15 24.12
N VAL A 398 9.11 -17.76 23.82
CA VAL A 398 8.78 -16.98 22.62
C VAL A 398 9.46 -15.61 22.65
N LEU A 399 9.38 -14.89 23.77
CA LEU A 399 10.03 -13.60 23.93
C LEU A 399 11.57 -13.72 23.92
N SER A 400 12.14 -14.86 24.31
CA SER A 400 13.60 -15.08 24.24
C SER A 400 14.10 -15.07 22.79
N VAL A 401 13.30 -15.56 21.83
CA VAL A 401 13.56 -15.40 20.39
C VAL A 401 13.70 -13.91 20.06
N GLY A 402 12.73 -13.10 20.50
CA GLY A 402 12.70 -11.65 20.31
C GLY A 402 13.84 -10.91 21.01
N THR A 403 14.29 -11.39 22.18
CA THR A 403 15.43 -10.82 22.92
C THR A 403 16.71 -10.95 22.11
N ALA A 404 17.03 -12.16 21.64
CA ALA A 404 18.21 -12.42 20.82
C ALA A 404 18.13 -11.70 19.47
N PHE A 405 16.94 -11.66 18.86
CA PHE A 405 16.66 -10.91 17.63
C PHE A 405 16.97 -9.41 17.79
N LEU A 406 16.42 -8.78 18.83
CA LEU A 406 16.62 -7.36 19.13
C LEU A 406 18.08 -7.05 19.42
N GLN A 407 18.77 -7.91 20.18
CA GLN A 407 20.19 -7.74 20.44
C GLN A 407 21.00 -7.77 19.13
N GLY A 408 20.68 -8.71 18.24
CA GLY A 408 21.30 -8.81 16.92
C GLY A 408 21.13 -7.55 16.07
N GLU A 409 19.88 -7.10 15.90
CA GLU A 409 19.56 -5.89 15.15
C GLU A 409 20.26 -4.65 15.72
N LEU A 410 20.22 -4.46 17.04
CA LEU A 410 20.79 -3.29 17.70
C LEU A 410 22.32 -3.27 17.63
N GLU A 411 22.98 -4.40 17.89
CA GLU A 411 24.44 -4.49 17.79
C GLU A 411 24.93 -4.30 16.35
N TYR A 412 24.17 -4.75 15.37
CA TYR A 412 24.47 -4.47 13.96
C TYR A 412 24.48 -2.97 13.69
N ARG A 413 23.47 -2.23 14.18
CA ARG A 413 23.36 -0.77 14.03
C ARG A 413 24.44 -0.02 14.81
N LYS A 414 25.03 -0.63 15.83
CA LYS A 414 26.19 -0.13 16.59
C LYS A 414 27.54 -0.45 15.92
N GLY A 415 27.55 -1.25 14.84
CA GLY A 415 28.77 -1.68 14.15
C GLY A 415 29.46 -2.90 14.76
N ASN A 416 28.83 -3.57 15.74
CA ASN A 416 29.38 -4.74 16.43
C ASN A 416 28.95 -6.04 15.72
N TYR A 417 29.43 -6.23 14.49
CA TYR A 417 28.91 -7.25 13.56
C TYR A 417 29.04 -8.70 14.06
N ASP A 418 30.15 -9.07 14.70
CA ASP A 418 30.34 -10.43 15.22
C ASP A 418 29.30 -10.76 16.30
N THR A 419 29.07 -9.82 17.23
CA THR A 419 28.04 -9.93 18.27
C THR A 419 26.64 -9.96 17.66
N ALA A 420 26.41 -9.15 16.63
CA ALA A 420 25.14 -9.07 15.93
C ALA A 420 24.75 -10.42 15.30
N PHE A 421 25.66 -10.99 14.49
CA PHE A 421 25.41 -12.27 13.83
C PHE A 421 25.33 -13.43 14.84
N SER A 422 26.15 -13.44 15.88
CA SER A 422 26.06 -14.44 16.96
C SER A 422 24.69 -14.40 17.66
N SER A 423 24.16 -13.20 17.90
CA SER A 423 22.84 -13.03 18.55
C SER A 423 21.69 -13.45 17.63
N LEU A 424 21.79 -13.17 16.33
CA LEU A 424 20.78 -13.61 15.36
C LEU A 424 20.80 -15.12 15.14
N GLU A 425 21.98 -15.76 15.16
CA GLU A 425 22.11 -17.22 15.14
C GLU A 425 21.46 -17.86 16.38
N GLU A 426 21.66 -17.25 17.55
CA GLU A 426 20.96 -17.67 18.77
C GLU A 426 19.44 -17.50 18.64
N SER A 427 18.98 -16.39 18.06
CA SER A 427 17.54 -16.19 17.79
C SER A 427 16.99 -17.27 16.86
N ILE A 428 17.73 -17.66 15.81
CA ILE A 428 17.37 -18.76 14.92
C ILE A 428 17.28 -20.08 15.70
N ARG A 429 18.28 -20.37 16.54
CA ARG A 429 18.32 -21.58 17.36
C ARG A 429 17.12 -21.63 18.33
N LEU A 430 16.79 -20.52 18.97
CA LEU A 430 15.64 -20.43 19.86
C LEU A 430 14.33 -20.62 19.10
N TYR A 431 14.19 -20.01 17.92
CA TYR A 431 13.03 -20.16 17.06
C TYR A 431 12.84 -21.61 16.59
N ASP A 432 13.90 -22.27 16.12
CA ASP A 432 13.87 -23.66 15.65
C ASP A 432 13.53 -24.66 16.76
N ASN A 433 13.72 -24.28 18.04
CA ASN A 433 13.38 -25.10 19.20
C ASN A 433 11.99 -24.82 19.78
N LEU A 434 11.26 -23.82 19.25
CA LEU A 434 9.85 -23.63 19.63
C LEU A 434 9.03 -24.84 19.18
N VAL A 435 8.09 -25.24 20.02
CA VAL A 435 7.13 -26.30 19.69
C VAL A 435 6.17 -25.76 18.63
N TYR A 436 5.95 -26.54 17.57
CA TYR A 436 5.00 -26.24 16.51
C TYR A 436 3.59 -25.97 17.06
N THR A 437 2.94 -24.93 16.54
CA THR A 437 1.56 -24.57 16.90
C THR A 437 0.90 -23.75 15.79
N GLU A 438 -0.43 -23.75 15.77
CA GLU A 438 -1.25 -22.95 14.86
C GLU A 438 -2.22 -22.08 15.67
N PRO A 439 -2.11 -20.74 15.61
CA PRO A 439 -1.12 -19.96 14.85
C PRO A 439 0.30 -20.03 15.46
N TRP A 440 1.33 -19.76 14.64
CA TRP A 440 2.72 -19.72 15.12
C TRP A 440 2.90 -18.72 16.27
N SER A 441 3.58 -19.13 17.34
CA SER A 441 3.83 -18.26 18.50
C SER A 441 4.69 -17.03 18.16
N TRP A 442 5.54 -17.13 17.13
CA TRP A 442 6.39 -16.05 16.62
C TRP A 442 6.23 -15.91 15.11
N LEU A 443 5.74 -14.76 14.65
CA LEU A 443 5.33 -14.54 13.26
C LEU A 443 6.46 -13.96 12.38
N THR A 444 7.48 -13.34 12.97
CA THR A 444 8.56 -12.68 12.22
C THR A 444 9.67 -13.69 11.88
N PRO A 445 9.91 -14.05 10.61
CA PRO A 445 10.94 -15.02 10.27
C PRO A 445 12.34 -14.48 10.60
N VAL A 446 12.98 -15.05 11.62
CA VAL A 446 14.31 -14.60 12.11
C VAL A 446 15.38 -14.71 11.01
N ARG A 447 15.30 -15.77 10.20
CA ARG A 447 16.23 -16.03 9.09
C ARG A 447 16.21 -14.94 8.03
N HIS A 448 15.08 -14.26 7.82
CA HIS A 448 15.00 -13.16 6.85
C HIS A 448 15.88 -11.98 7.25
N ALA A 449 15.85 -11.57 8.53
CA ALA A 449 16.66 -10.48 9.02
C ALA A 449 18.16 -10.83 8.98
N TYR A 450 18.53 -12.03 9.44
CA TYR A 450 19.92 -12.52 9.36
C TYR A 450 20.45 -12.50 7.93
N ALA A 451 19.69 -13.06 6.98
CA ALA A 451 20.10 -13.12 5.58
C ALA A 451 20.20 -11.72 4.95
N ALA A 452 19.27 -10.81 5.26
CA ALA A 452 19.31 -9.43 4.77
C ALA A 452 20.56 -8.69 5.27
N LEU A 453 20.90 -8.79 6.56
CA LEU A 453 22.10 -8.18 7.14
C LEU A 453 23.39 -8.82 6.61
N LYS A 454 23.36 -10.13 6.29
CA LYS A 454 24.47 -10.80 5.58
C LYS A 454 24.66 -10.25 4.16
N LEU A 455 23.57 -10.01 3.42
CA LEU A 455 23.63 -9.40 2.09
C LEU A 455 24.23 -8.00 2.13
N GLU A 456 23.82 -7.17 3.10
CA GLU A 456 24.38 -5.82 3.27
C GLU A 456 25.91 -5.82 3.48
N GLN A 457 26.45 -6.86 4.12
CA GLN A 457 27.89 -7.05 4.32
C GLN A 457 28.59 -7.76 3.16
N GLY A 458 27.88 -8.08 2.07
CA GLY A 458 28.43 -8.75 0.90
C GLY A 458 28.54 -10.28 1.02
N TYR A 459 27.98 -10.89 2.08
CA TYR A 459 27.98 -12.35 2.27
C TYR A 459 26.86 -13.03 1.47
N VAL A 460 26.89 -12.87 0.15
CA VAL A 460 25.82 -13.28 -0.76
C VAL A 460 25.54 -14.79 -0.69
N SER A 461 26.58 -15.64 -0.70
CA SER A 461 26.41 -17.09 -0.66
C SER A 461 25.82 -17.59 0.67
N GLU A 462 26.19 -16.97 1.79
CA GLU A 462 25.66 -17.30 3.11
C GLU A 462 24.18 -16.91 3.22
N ALA A 463 23.86 -15.68 2.80
CA ALA A 463 22.48 -15.21 2.78
C ALA A 463 21.58 -16.08 1.89
N LEU A 464 22.05 -16.45 0.70
CA LEU A 464 21.33 -17.34 -0.20
C LEU A 464 21.08 -18.71 0.43
N SER A 465 22.08 -19.29 1.11
CA SER A 465 21.93 -20.55 1.84
C SER A 465 20.86 -20.44 2.93
N VAL A 466 20.82 -19.34 3.67
CA VAL A 466 19.82 -19.09 4.72
C VAL A 466 18.42 -18.99 4.13
N TYR A 467 18.22 -18.26 3.02
CA TYR A 467 16.93 -18.20 2.33
C TYR A 467 16.48 -19.57 1.80
N TYR A 468 17.39 -20.38 1.25
CA TYR A 468 17.05 -21.75 0.82
C TYR A 468 16.68 -22.67 1.98
N ALA A 469 17.33 -22.49 3.14
CA ALA A 469 17.00 -23.24 4.34
C ALA A 469 15.58 -22.89 4.84
N ASP A 470 15.24 -21.60 4.82
CA ASP A 470 13.91 -21.09 5.20
C ASP A 470 12.80 -21.61 4.28
N LEU A 471 13.04 -21.64 2.95
CA LEU A 471 12.13 -22.24 1.96
C LEU A 471 11.99 -23.77 2.07
N GLY A 472 12.68 -24.43 3.01
CA GLY A 472 12.68 -25.89 3.14
C GLY A 472 13.37 -26.62 1.98
N SER A 473 14.01 -25.90 1.06
CA SER A 473 14.62 -26.44 -0.16
C SER A 473 15.88 -27.28 0.11
N GLN A 474 16.51 -27.12 1.28
CA GLN A 474 17.61 -27.98 1.72
C GLN A 474 17.17 -29.35 2.23
N ARG A 475 15.86 -29.62 2.44
CA ARG A 475 15.40 -30.94 2.90
C ARG A 475 15.48 -32.03 1.84
N HIS A 476 15.67 -31.69 0.56
CA HIS A 476 15.69 -32.67 -0.53
C HIS A 476 17.10 -33.07 -1.02
N SER A 477 18.17 -32.53 -0.44
CA SER A 477 19.56 -32.91 -0.81
C SER A 477 20.25 -33.82 0.20
N ARG A 478 19.59 -34.22 1.29
CA ARG A 478 20.07 -35.30 2.17
C ARG A 478 19.41 -36.62 1.78
N SER A 479 20.03 -37.31 0.83
CA SER A 479 19.87 -38.75 0.68
C SER A 479 20.26 -39.44 1.99
N GLY A 480 19.28 -40.04 2.69
CA GLY A 480 19.54 -41.00 3.75
C GLY A 480 18.72 -40.81 5.02
N ALA A 481 17.61 -41.54 5.07
CA ALA A 481 16.92 -42.03 6.27
C ALA A 481 15.92 -41.12 7.02
N SER A 482 14.72 -41.71 7.12
CA SER A 482 13.74 -41.71 8.22
C SER A 482 12.68 -40.60 8.34
N THR A 483 11.53 -40.97 7.76
CA THR A 483 10.13 -40.97 8.28
C THR A 483 9.30 -39.68 8.34
N PRO A 484 8.07 -39.72 7.79
CA PRO A 484 7.13 -38.60 7.81
C PRO A 484 6.30 -38.60 9.11
N ARG A 485 5.98 -37.40 9.59
CA ARG A 485 4.73 -37.12 10.31
C ARG A 485 4.09 -35.90 9.69
#